data_AF-A0A8S0FDU6-F1
#
_entry.id   AF-A0A8S0FDU6-F1
#
_cell.length_a   1.000
_cell.length_b   1.000
_cell.length_c   1.000
_cell.angle_alpha   90.00
_cell.angle_beta   90.00
_cell.angle_gamma   90.00
#
_symmetry.space_group_name_H-M   'P 1'
#
loop_
_entity.id
_entity.type
_entity.pdbx_description
1 polymer ?
#
loop_
_entity_poly.entity_id
_entity_poly.type
_entity_poly.pdbx_seq_one_letter_code
_entity_poly.pdbx_strand_id
1 'polypeptide(L)'
;MGRHPHRTGNQDNETAQIMALCDCQALANRDYRQLSGGEQQRVQLARLLVQLWEPTPSPKWLFLDEPTSALDIHHQQHLFRLLRQLVHERQFNVCCVLHDLNLAARYADRVVLMQKGKVIANGKPQDVLTQQALTMLYGADITVLKDLVMVNSLPTIHH
;
A
#
# COMPACT_ATOMS: atom_id res chain seq x y z
N MET A 1 -8.95 18.50 -10.53
CA MET A 1 -9.17 18.42 -11.99
C MET A 1 -8.04 17.59 -12.60
N GLY A 2 -8.27 16.30 -12.87
CA GLY A 2 -7.31 15.43 -13.54
C GLY A 2 -8.06 14.62 -14.58
N ARG A 3 -8.17 15.15 -15.79
CA ARG A 3 -8.72 14.43 -16.95
C ARG A 3 -7.53 13.97 -17.78
N HIS A 4 -7.05 12.76 -17.56
CA HIS A 4 -6.26 12.07 -18.58
C HIS A 4 -7.17 11.77 -19.78
N PRO A 5 -6.65 11.87 -21.02
CA PRO A 5 -7.45 11.78 -22.22
C PRO A 5 -8.12 10.40 -22.36
N HIS A 6 -9.33 10.39 -22.92
CA HIS A 6 -10.06 9.17 -23.28
C HIS A 6 -9.19 8.28 -24.16
N ARG A 7 -8.89 7.06 -23.69
CA ARG A 7 -8.09 6.08 -24.43
C ARG A 7 -9.01 5.15 -25.21
N THR A 8 -9.18 5.42 -26.50
CA THR A 8 -9.98 4.58 -27.41
C THR A 8 -9.23 3.30 -27.78
N GLY A 9 -9.27 2.28 -26.92
CA GLY A 9 -8.81 0.92 -27.24
C GLY A 9 -8.59 -0.01 -26.03
N ASN A 10 -9.18 -1.21 -26.06
CA ASN A 10 -9.07 -2.33 -25.10
C ASN A 10 -9.36 -2.04 -23.61
N GLN A 11 -10.04 -0.93 -23.31
CA GLN A 11 -10.34 -0.49 -21.94
C GLN A 11 -11.16 -1.51 -21.14
N ASP A 12 -12.04 -2.27 -21.78
CA ASP A 12 -12.92 -3.21 -21.06
C ASP A 12 -12.14 -4.38 -20.45
N ASN A 13 -11.15 -4.92 -21.19
CA ASN A 13 -10.29 -5.99 -20.69
C ASN A 13 -9.34 -5.50 -19.59
N GLU A 14 -8.76 -4.30 -19.75
CA GLU A 14 -7.90 -3.70 -18.74
C GLU A 14 -8.67 -3.37 -17.46
N THR A 15 -9.89 -2.85 -17.60
CA THR A 15 -10.78 -2.58 -16.47
C THR A 15 -11.13 -3.86 -15.75
N ALA A 16 -11.50 -4.93 -16.45
CA ALA A 16 -11.77 -6.23 -15.84
C ALA A 16 -10.55 -6.80 -15.08
N GLN A 17 -9.35 -6.69 -15.66
CA GLN A 17 -8.10 -7.10 -14.99
C GLN A 17 -7.85 -6.30 -13.71
N ILE A 18 -8.01 -4.98 -13.75
CA ILE A 18 -7.79 -4.11 -12.59
C ILE A 18 -8.86 -4.36 -11.51
N MET A 19 -10.10 -4.60 -11.92
CA MET A 19 -11.17 -4.98 -11.00
C MET A 19 -10.88 -6.32 -10.31
N ALA A 20 -10.27 -7.27 -11.02
CA ALA A 20 -9.81 -8.52 -10.42
C ALA A 20 -8.63 -8.31 -9.45
N LEU A 21 -7.63 -7.48 -9.82
CA LEU A 21 -6.50 -7.15 -8.95
C LEU A 21 -6.94 -6.49 -7.64
N CYS A 22 -7.93 -5.60 -7.71
CA CYS A 22 -8.49 -4.91 -6.55
C CYS A 22 -9.59 -5.70 -5.83
N ASP A 23 -9.89 -6.92 -6.26
CA ASP A 23 -10.97 -7.76 -5.71
C ASP A 23 -12.34 -7.04 -5.66
N CYS A 24 -12.68 -6.32 -6.74
CA CYS A 24 -13.94 -5.59 -6.85
C CYS A 24 -14.80 -6.01 -8.05
N GLN A 25 -14.45 -7.12 -8.71
CA GLN A 25 -15.19 -7.62 -9.88
C GLN A 25 -16.66 -7.93 -9.54
N ALA A 26 -16.92 -8.54 -8.38
CA ALA A 26 -18.28 -8.85 -7.92
C ALA A 26 -19.14 -7.60 -7.63
N LEU A 27 -18.51 -6.42 -7.54
CA LEU A 27 -19.16 -5.16 -7.21
C LEU A 27 -19.58 -4.36 -8.46
N ALA A 28 -19.23 -4.83 -9.67
CA ALA A 28 -19.41 -4.10 -10.92
C ALA A 28 -20.82 -3.53 -11.15
N ASN A 29 -21.85 -4.31 -10.78
CA ASN A 29 -23.25 -3.98 -11.00
C ASN A 29 -23.97 -3.46 -9.75
N ARG A 30 -23.25 -3.19 -8.66
CA ARG A 30 -23.84 -2.67 -7.41
C ARG A 30 -23.79 -1.15 -7.37
N ASP A 31 -24.80 -0.54 -6.73
CA ASP A 31 -24.76 0.90 -6.48
C ASP A 31 -23.63 1.22 -5.49
N TYR A 32 -22.73 2.12 -5.88
CA TYR A 32 -21.59 2.53 -5.07
C TYR A 32 -21.98 2.97 -3.65
N ARG A 33 -23.15 3.61 -3.51
CA ARG A 33 -23.66 4.12 -2.21
C ARG A 33 -24.10 3.02 -1.26
N GLN A 34 -24.34 1.81 -1.77
CA GLN A 34 -24.74 0.64 -1.00
C GLN A 34 -23.54 -0.23 -0.59
N LEU A 35 -22.35 0.10 -1.07
CA LEU A 35 -21.12 -0.61 -0.72
C LEU A 35 -20.67 -0.25 0.69
N SER A 36 -20.14 -1.24 1.41
CA SER A 36 -19.42 -1.04 2.67
C SER A 36 -18.18 -0.17 2.47
N GLY A 37 -17.64 0.42 3.55
CA GLY A 37 -16.45 1.28 3.47
C GLY A 37 -15.25 0.59 2.81
N GLY A 38 -15.00 -0.68 3.12
CA GLY A 38 -13.92 -1.45 2.50
C GLY A 38 -14.16 -1.77 1.02
N GLU A 39 -15.39 -2.09 0.64
CA GLU A 39 -15.76 -2.25 -0.78
C GLU A 39 -15.58 -0.94 -1.56
N GLN A 40 -15.98 0.19 -0.97
CA GLN A 40 -15.76 1.51 -1.57
C GLN A 40 -14.27 1.79 -1.76
N GLN A 41 -13.42 1.51 -0.77
CA GLN A 41 -11.97 1.68 -0.89
C GLN A 41 -11.38 0.84 -2.04
N ARG A 42 -11.78 -0.43 -2.18
CA ARG A 42 -11.33 -1.30 -3.28
C ARG A 42 -11.76 -0.77 -4.65
N VAL A 43 -12.99 -0.30 -4.78
CA VAL A 43 -13.49 0.32 -6.01
C VAL A 43 -12.74 1.63 -6.32
N GLN A 44 -12.46 2.46 -5.31
CA GLN A 44 -11.66 3.69 -5.50
C GLN A 44 -10.23 3.37 -5.95
N LEU A 45 -9.59 2.36 -5.36
CA LEU A 45 -8.28 1.90 -5.80
C LEU A 45 -8.32 1.42 -7.26
N ALA A 46 -9.29 0.58 -7.62
CA ALA A 46 -9.46 0.12 -9.00
C ALA A 46 -9.61 1.29 -9.97
N ARG A 47 -10.42 2.29 -9.61
CA ARG A 47 -10.58 3.51 -10.39
C ARG A 47 -9.26 4.28 -10.57
N LEU A 48 -8.47 4.43 -9.51
CA LEU A 48 -7.15 5.08 -9.60
C LEU A 48 -6.20 4.30 -10.51
N LEU A 49 -6.18 2.97 -10.39
CA LEU A 49 -5.34 2.13 -11.24
C LEU A 49 -5.77 2.19 -12.70
N VAL A 50 -7.07 2.16 -13.01
CA VAL A 50 -7.57 2.33 -14.39
C VAL A 50 -7.09 3.66 -14.97
N GLN A 51 -7.14 4.75 -14.20
CA GLN A 51 -6.69 6.07 -14.65
C GLN A 51 -5.19 6.13 -14.93
N LEU A 52 -4.39 5.36 -14.19
CA LEU A 52 -2.93 5.32 -14.28
C LEU A 52 -2.43 4.14 -15.14
N TRP A 53 -3.31 3.31 -15.69
CA TRP A 53 -2.89 2.10 -16.39
C TRP A 53 -2.36 2.42 -17.77
N GLU A 54 -1.14 1.96 -18.06
CA GLU A 54 -0.52 2.08 -19.39
C GLU A 54 -0.02 0.72 -19.88
N PRO A 55 -0.03 0.48 -21.20
CA PRO A 55 0.39 -0.81 -21.75
C PRO A 55 1.86 -1.08 -21.43
N THR A 56 2.68 -0.03 -21.48
CA THR A 56 4.09 -0.03 -21.10
C THR A 56 4.25 0.47 -19.66
N PRO A 57 5.02 -0.24 -18.81
CA PRO A 57 5.44 0.29 -17.52
C PRO A 57 6.08 1.66 -17.67
N SER A 58 5.69 2.58 -16.81
CA SER A 58 6.21 3.94 -16.79
C SER A 58 6.16 4.47 -15.35
N PRO A 59 7.09 5.37 -14.96
CA PRO A 59 7.12 5.92 -13.61
C PRO A 59 5.82 6.67 -13.29
N LYS A 60 5.09 6.20 -12.28
CA LYS A 60 3.86 6.85 -11.79
C LYS A 60 3.92 7.03 -10.28
N TRP A 61 3.19 8.02 -9.77
CA TRP A 61 3.09 8.28 -8.34
C TRP A 61 1.69 8.03 -7.85
N LEU A 62 1.58 7.30 -6.74
CA LEU A 62 0.32 6.96 -6.09
C LEU A 62 0.41 7.40 -4.64
N PHE A 63 -0.47 8.32 -4.26
CA PHE A 63 -0.59 8.86 -2.91
C PHE A 63 -1.85 8.29 -2.26
N LEU A 64 -1.69 7.68 -1.08
CA LEU A 64 -2.78 7.09 -0.31
C LEU A 64 -2.82 7.71 1.08
N ASP A 65 -3.97 8.26 1.43
CA ASP A 65 -4.24 8.79 2.77
C ASP A 65 -5.09 7.76 3.53
N GLU A 66 -4.50 7.14 4.54
CA GLU A 66 -5.11 6.07 5.36
C GLU A 66 -5.94 5.04 4.57
N PRO A 67 -5.35 4.31 3.60
CA PRO A 67 -6.11 3.43 2.72
C PRO A 67 -6.61 2.14 3.41
N THR A 68 -6.27 1.94 4.69
CA THR A 68 -6.57 0.74 5.48
C THR A 68 -7.71 0.92 6.49
N SER A 69 -8.15 2.16 6.74
CA SER A 69 -9.05 2.52 7.85
C SER A 69 -10.39 1.76 7.85
N ALA A 70 -10.92 1.38 6.69
CA ALA A 70 -12.19 0.67 6.56
C ALA A 70 -12.03 -0.79 6.05
N LEU A 71 -10.79 -1.30 6.00
CA LEU A 71 -10.49 -2.67 5.56
C LEU A 71 -10.23 -3.58 6.77
N ASP A 72 -10.68 -4.82 6.68
CA ASP A 72 -10.24 -5.88 7.60
C ASP A 72 -8.79 -6.28 7.34
N ILE A 73 -8.21 -7.08 8.25
CA ILE A 73 -6.80 -7.50 8.21
C ILE A 73 -6.45 -8.21 6.89
N HIS A 74 -7.35 -9.02 6.35
CA HIS A 74 -7.11 -9.75 5.10
C HIS A 74 -6.99 -8.76 3.92
N HIS A 75 -7.93 -7.84 3.79
CA HIS A 75 -7.95 -6.87 2.71
C HIS A 75 -6.84 -5.81 2.84
N GLN A 76 -6.44 -5.44 4.05
CA GLN A 76 -5.26 -4.59 4.27
C GLN A 76 -3.99 -5.26 3.73
N GLN A 77 -3.77 -6.54 4.06
CA GLN A 77 -2.61 -7.28 3.56
C GLN A 77 -2.65 -7.45 2.04
N HIS A 78 -3.82 -7.72 1.47
CA HIS A 78 -4.02 -7.78 0.02
C HIS A 78 -3.64 -6.47 -0.66
N LEU A 79 -4.14 -5.34 -0.14
CA LEU A 79 -3.84 -4.01 -0.63
C LEU A 79 -2.31 -3.76 -0.69
N PHE A 80 -1.59 -3.96 0.40
CA PHE A 80 -0.14 -3.69 0.40
C PHE A 80 0.66 -4.66 -0.48
N ARG A 81 0.23 -5.93 -0.58
CA ARG A 81 0.84 -6.87 -1.53
C ARG A 81 0.66 -6.38 -2.96
N LEU A 82 -0.54 -5.92 -3.32
CA LEU A 82 -0.82 -5.34 -4.63
C LEU A 82 0.03 -4.10 -4.88
N LEU A 83 0.09 -3.16 -3.92
CA LEU A 83 0.91 -1.95 -4.06
C LEU A 83 2.39 -2.30 -4.27
N ARG A 84 2.91 -3.27 -3.52
CA ARG A 84 4.28 -3.75 -3.69
C ARG A 84 4.50 -4.36 -5.07
N GLN A 85 3.56 -5.16 -5.57
CA GLN A 85 3.62 -5.71 -6.92
C GLN A 85 3.66 -4.61 -7.97
N LEU A 86 2.82 -3.57 -7.85
CA LEU A 86 2.82 -2.42 -8.76
C LEU A 86 4.14 -1.66 -8.76
N VAL A 87 4.77 -1.50 -7.60
CA VAL A 87 6.10 -0.87 -7.50
C VAL A 87 7.14 -1.67 -8.29
N HIS A 88 7.17 -2.99 -8.12
CA HIS A 88 8.20 -3.85 -8.71
C HIS A 88 7.97 -4.12 -10.20
N GLU A 89 6.72 -4.35 -10.62
CA GLU A 89 6.38 -4.80 -11.98
C GLU A 89 5.98 -3.65 -12.92
N ARG A 90 5.47 -2.53 -12.37
CA ARG A 90 4.87 -1.45 -13.16
C ARG A 90 5.54 -0.09 -12.97
N GLN A 91 6.62 -0.01 -12.20
CA GLN A 91 7.37 1.22 -11.89
C GLN A 91 6.53 2.29 -11.15
N PHE A 92 5.58 1.84 -10.32
CA PHE A 92 4.86 2.76 -9.45
C PHE A 92 5.74 3.19 -8.28
N ASN A 93 5.57 4.43 -7.85
CA ASN A 93 6.10 4.97 -6.62
C ASN A 93 4.92 5.23 -5.70
N VAL A 94 4.92 4.61 -4.53
CA VAL A 94 3.78 4.65 -3.62
C VAL A 94 4.17 5.40 -2.35
N CYS A 95 3.36 6.40 -2.00
CA CYS A 95 3.47 7.13 -0.75
C CYS A 95 2.16 6.93 0.03
N CYS A 96 2.25 6.32 1.21
CA CYS A 96 1.09 6.05 2.06
C CYS A 96 1.24 6.72 3.42
N VAL A 97 0.16 7.34 3.90
CA VAL A 97 0.01 7.76 5.29
C VAL A 97 -0.65 6.61 6.06
N LEU A 98 0.04 6.09 7.08
CA LEU A 98 -0.38 4.92 7.86
C LEU A 98 -0.32 5.21 9.35
N HIS A 99 -1.32 4.71 10.09
CA HIS A 99 -1.31 4.70 11.56
C HIS A 99 -0.77 3.39 12.15
N ASP A 100 -0.80 2.30 11.38
CA ASP A 100 -0.29 1.01 11.82
C ASP A 100 1.20 0.87 11.49
N LEU A 101 2.02 0.87 12.55
CA LEU A 101 3.47 0.75 12.47
C LEU A 101 3.93 -0.63 11.98
N ASN A 102 3.18 -1.69 12.25
CA ASN A 102 3.55 -3.04 11.81
C ASN A 102 3.37 -3.18 10.29
N LEU A 103 2.32 -2.58 9.74
CA LEU A 103 2.13 -2.51 8.28
C LEU A 103 3.25 -1.67 7.64
N ALA A 104 3.57 -0.51 8.21
CA ALA A 104 4.70 0.30 7.73
C ALA A 104 6.03 -0.47 7.80
N ALA A 105 6.30 -1.18 8.90
CA ALA A 105 7.50 -1.98 9.09
C ALA A 105 7.64 -3.11 8.06
N ARG A 106 6.52 -3.74 7.69
CA ARG A 106 6.50 -4.92 6.82
C ARG A 106 6.55 -4.60 5.33
N TYR A 107 5.89 -3.53 4.91
CA TYR A 107 5.64 -3.27 3.49
C TYR A 107 6.38 -2.05 2.93
N ALA A 108 6.83 -1.10 3.77
CA ALA A 108 7.49 0.10 3.28
C ALA A 108 9.00 -0.11 3.09
N ASP A 109 9.53 0.35 1.96
CA ASP A 109 10.98 0.42 1.74
C ASP A 109 11.64 1.52 2.58
N ARG A 110 10.89 2.60 2.82
CA ARG A 110 11.30 3.75 3.64
C ARG A 110 10.13 4.25 4.48
N VAL A 111 10.42 4.69 5.70
CA VAL A 111 9.45 5.27 6.63
C VAL A 111 9.91 6.68 7.01
N VAL A 112 8.95 7.60 7.06
CA VAL A 112 9.13 8.97 7.54
C VAL A 112 8.25 9.13 8.78
N LEU A 113 8.88 9.41 9.92
CA LEU A 113 8.15 9.74 11.14
C LEU A 113 8.01 11.25 11.24
N MET A 114 6.79 11.71 11.52
CA MET A 114 6.45 13.11 11.66
C MET A 114 5.83 13.39 13.02
N GLN A 115 6.27 14.45 13.69
CA GLN A 115 5.69 14.93 14.95
C GLN A 115 5.55 16.46 14.91
N LYS A 116 4.36 16.98 15.23
CA LYS A 116 4.07 18.43 15.27
C LYS A 116 4.52 19.17 14.00
N GLY A 117 4.26 18.57 12.83
CA GLY A 117 4.61 19.14 11.53
C GLY A 117 6.09 19.07 11.15
N LYS A 118 6.94 18.38 11.92
CA LYS A 118 8.36 18.19 11.62
C LYS A 118 8.68 16.73 11.38
N VAL A 119 9.56 16.45 10.41
CA VAL A 119 10.15 15.12 10.24
C VAL A 119 11.15 14.88 11.36
N ILE A 120 10.92 13.85 12.17
CA ILE A 120 11.80 13.49 13.29
C ILE A 120 12.74 12.34 12.92
N ALA A 121 12.37 11.50 11.95
CA ALA A 121 13.21 10.42 11.44
C ALA A 121 12.81 10.05 10.00
N ASN A 122 13.76 9.60 9.20
CA ASN A 122 13.57 9.17 7.82
C ASN A 122 14.64 8.14 7.44
N GLY A 123 14.23 6.97 6.95
CA GLY A 123 15.16 5.87 6.67
C GLY A 123 14.43 4.56 6.41
N LYS A 124 15.17 3.45 6.46
CA LYS A 124 14.57 2.11 6.41
C LYS A 124 13.75 1.87 7.69
N PRO A 125 12.68 1.06 7.65
CA PRO A 125 11.86 0.81 8.83
C PRO A 125 12.66 0.37 10.05
N GLN A 126 13.63 -0.52 9.88
CA GLN A 126 14.50 -1.03 10.95
C GLN A 126 15.37 0.05 11.64
N ASP A 127 15.71 1.12 10.92
CA ASP A 127 16.56 2.21 11.44
C ASP A 127 15.71 3.31 12.09
N VAL A 128 14.43 3.40 11.71
CA VAL A 128 13.51 4.47 12.09
C VAL A 128 12.55 4.06 13.19
N LEU A 129 11.98 2.86 13.09
CA LEU A 129 10.98 2.31 14.03
C LEU A 129 11.65 1.72 15.27
N THR A 130 12.45 2.54 15.96
CA THR A 130 13.13 2.16 17.19
C THR A 130 12.25 2.44 18.41
N GLN A 131 12.46 1.69 19.49
CA GLN A 131 11.75 1.92 20.75
C GLN A 131 11.84 3.37 21.23
N GLN A 132 13.02 3.98 21.15
CA GLN A 132 13.23 5.37 21.54
C GLN A 132 12.42 6.35 20.67
N ALA A 133 12.44 6.19 19.35
CA ALA A 133 11.71 7.06 18.43
C ALA A 133 10.20 6.94 18.62
N LEU A 134 9.70 5.71 18.78
CA LEU A 134 8.27 5.44 18.95
C LEU A 134 7.75 5.94 20.31
N THR A 135 8.50 5.71 21.39
CA THR A 135 8.14 6.20 22.73
C THR A 135 8.04 7.74 22.74
N MET A 136 8.99 8.42 22.09
CA MET A 136 8.94 9.88 21.93
C MET A 136 7.76 10.34 21.07
N LEU A 137 7.45 9.63 19.99
CA LEU A 137 6.42 10.00 19.03
C LEU A 137 5.01 9.87 19.62
N TYR A 138 4.72 8.73 20.25
CA TYR A 138 3.40 8.39 20.77
C TYR A 138 3.19 8.77 22.24
N GLY A 139 4.26 9.07 22.98
CA GLY A 139 4.18 9.36 24.42
C GLY A 139 3.72 8.15 25.25
N ALA A 140 3.99 6.94 24.77
CA ALA A 140 3.59 5.68 25.38
C ALA A 140 4.78 4.72 25.49
N ASP A 141 4.76 3.83 26.48
CA ASP A 141 5.78 2.78 26.65
C ASP A 141 5.64 1.73 25.53
N ILE A 142 6.44 1.89 24.47
CA ILE A 142 6.42 1.00 23.31
C ILE A 142 7.62 0.08 23.36
N THR A 143 7.39 -1.23 23.21
CA THR A 143 8.46 -2.22 23.04
C THR A 143 8.50 -2.66 21.58
N VAL A 144 9.69 -2.61 20.98
CA VAL A 144 9.90 -3.09 19.61
C VAL A 144 10.45 -4.51 19.65
N LEU A 145 9.63 -5.48 19.25
CA LEU A 145 10.06 -6.86 19.06
C LEU A 145 10.55 -7.04 17.63
N LYS A 146 11.75 -7.59 17.46
CA LYS A 146 12.24 -7.99 16.14
C LYS A 146 11.58 -9.30 15.75
N ASP A 147 10.99 -9.33 14.56
CA ASP A 147 10.40 -10.54 14.01
C ASP A 147 11.51 -11.57 13.75
N LEU A 148 11.53 -12.66 14.52
CA LEU A 148 12.57 -13.69 14.50
C LEU A 148 12.53 -14.58 13.24
N VAL A 149 11.52 -14.41 12.38
CA VAL A 149 11.27 -15.28 11.21
C VAL A 149 12.28 -15.07 10.07
N MET A 150 13.08 -14.00 10.08
CA MET A 150 14.03 -13.70 8.99
C MET A 150 15.48 -14.16 9.24
N VAL A 151 15.78 -14.90 10.32
CA VAL A 151 17.15 -15.33 10.67
C VAL A 151 17.48 -16.77 10.26
N ASN A 152 16.53 -17.54 9.72
CA ASN A 152 16.82 -18.90 9.22
C ASN A 152 17.05 -18.94 7.71
N SER A 153 18.08 -18.23 7.25
CA SER A 153 18.82 -18.65 6.06
C SER A 153 19.60 -19.90 6.43
N LEU A 154 19.11 -21.08 6.02
CA LEU A 154 19.80 -22.36 6.18
C LEU A 154 21.27 -22.23 5.73
N PRO A 155 22.26 -22.77 6.47
CA PRO A 155 23.61 -22.87 5.95
C PRO A 155 23.59 -23.87 4.78
N THR A 156 23.90 -23.39 3.58
CA THR A 156 24.21 -24.26 2.44
C THR A 156 25.46 -25.07 2.80
N ILE A 157 25.25 -26.33 3.17
CA ILE A 157 26.33 -27.30 3.37
C ILE A 157 26.90 -27.58 1.98
N HIS A 158 28.09 -27.06 1.69
CA HIS A 158 28.92 -27.56 0.60
C HIS A 158 29.50 -28.91 1.02
N HIS A 159 29.18 -29.95 0.24
CA HIS A 159 29.95 -31.18 0.17
C HIS A 159 30.18 -31.54 -1.30
#